data_AF-A0A7J2U3T7-F1
#
_entry.id   AF-A0A7J2U3T7-F1
#
_cell.length_a   1.000
_cell.length_b   1.000
_cell.length_c   1.000
_cell.angle_alpha   90.00
_cell.angle_beta   90.00
_cell.angle_gamma   90.00
#
_symmetry.space_group_name_H-M   'P 1'
#
loop_
_entity.id
_entity.type
_entity.pdbx_description
1 polymer ?
#
loop_
_entity_poly.entity_id
_entity_poly.type
_entity_poly.pdbx_seq_one_letter_code
_entity_poly.pdbx_strand_id
1 'polypeptide(L)'
;MSRRAVEEIIEGLEAELGIVGAVVLVKGSVACGEKCMRIFVEDFESFKKILIALVKQGISTGGLPIVVLENEGVDAIELSIVDYIDGLIVTYTTRKR
;
A
#
# COMPACT_ATOMS: atom_id res chain seq x y z
N MET A 1 -1.76 3.59 -14.48
CA MET A 1 -2.85 3.07 -13.61
C MET A 1 -3.62 4.25 -13.07
N SER A 2 -4.91 4.15 -12.75
CA SER A 2 -5.66 5.26 -12.13
C SER A 2 -5.87 4.98 -10.64
N ARG A 3 -5.99 6.03 -9.82
CA ARG A 3 -6.35 5.94 -8.39
C ARG A 3 -7.52 4.99 -8.12
N ARG A 4 -8.54 5.06 -8.99
CA ARG A 4 -9.72 4.20 -8.94
C ARG A 4 -9.40 2.72 -8.97
N ALA A 5 -8.38 2.29 -9.72
CA ALA A 5 -7.98 0.88 -9.75
C ALA A 5 -7.39 0.41 -8.40
N VAL A 6 -6.73 1.31 -7.66
CA VAL A 6 -6.21 1.03 -6.31
C VAL A 6 -7.35 0.95 -5.30
N GLU A 7 -8.31 1.88 -5.39
CA GLU A 7 -9.53 1.89 -4.56
C GLU A 7 -10.35 0.60 -4.77
N GLU A 8 -10.57 0.17 -6.02
CA GLU A 8 -11.28 -1.08 -6.35
C GLU A 8 -10.59 -2.34 -5.74
N ILE A 9 -9.26 -2.32 -5.61
CA ILE A 9 -8.52 -3.42 -4.98
C ILE A 9 -8.62 -3.41 -3.47
N ILE A 10 -8.59 -2.21 -2.87
CA ILE A 10 -8.81 -2.05 -1.44
C ILE A 10 -10.22 -2.53 -1.09
N GLU A 11 -11.23 -2.07 -1.83
CA GLU A 11 -12.62 -2.49 -1.65
C GLU A 11 -12.79 -4.00 -1.82
N GLY A 12 -12.18 -4.58 -2.87
CA GLY A 12 -12.21 -6.03 -3.09
C GLY A 12 -11.54 -6.83 -1.97
N LEU A 13 -10.42 -6.35 -1.45
CA LEU A 13 -9.71 -6.96 -0.32
C LEU A 13 -10.54 -6.88 0.97
N GLU A 14 -11.09 -5.71 1.26
CA GLU A 14 -11.94 -5.49 2.43
C GLU A 14 -13.19 -6.38 2.40
N ALA A 15 -13.81 -6.50 1.23
CA ALA A 15 -14.94 -7.41 1.02
C ALA A 15 -14.56 -8.89 1.19
N GLU A 16 -13.41 -9.33 0.66
CA GLU A 16 -12.93 -10.72 0.83
C GLU A 16 -12.68 -11.07 2.29
N LEU A 17 -12.17 -10.11 3.07
CA LEU A 17 -11.83 -10.31 4.48
C LEU A 17 -13.01 -10.00 5.42
N GLY A 18 -14.12 -9.46 4.93
CA GLY A 18 -15.28 -9.08 5.74
C GLY A 18 -14.97 -7.96 6.73
N ILE A 19 -14.06 -7.04 6.37
CA ILE A 19 -13.62 -5.91 7.18
C ILE A 19 -13.87 -4.59 6.44
N VAL A 20 -13.96 -3.48 7.15
CA VAL A 20 -14.15 -2.14 6.55
C VAL A 20 -13.13 -1.19 7.13
N GLY A 21 -12.48 -0.40 6.26
CA GLY A 21 -11.50 0.60 6.67
C GLY A 21 -10.19 -0.01 7.20
N ALA A 22 -9.83 -1.19 6.71
CA ALA A 22 -8.57 -1.85 7.02
C ALA A 22 -7.40 -1.24 6.23
N VAL A 23 -7.68 -0.62 5.08
CA VAL A 23 -6.68 0.09 4.28
C VAL A 23 -7.12 1.53 4.04
N VAL A 24 -6.20 2.47 4.24
CA VAL A 24 -6.43 3.89 4.00
C VAL A 24 -5.52 4.37 2.87
N LEU A 25 -6.12 4.87 1.78
CA LEU A 25 -5.40 5.45 0.65
C LEU A 25 -5.25 6.98 0.82
N VAL A 26 -4.02 7.47 0.93
CA VAL A 26 -3.72 8.89 1.16
C VAL A 26 -2.83 9.43 0.06
N LYS A 27 -3.04 10.67 -0.38
CA LYS A 27 -2.08 11.36 -1.26
C LYS A 27 -0.87 11.80 -0.45
N GLY A 28 0.33 11.42 -0.89
CA GLY A 28 1.55 11.82 -0.22
C GLY A 28 2.75 11.03 -0.67
N SER A 29 3.94 11.48 -0.26
CA SER A 29 5.18 10.76 -0.42
C SER A 29 5.65 10.23 0.93
N VAL A 30 6.36 9.10 0.90
CA VAL A 30 6.94 8.53 2.10
C VAL A 30 8.35 9.08 2.29
N ALA A 31 8.58 9.77 3.40
CA ALA A 31 9.91 10.13 3.86
C ALA A 31 10.39 9.04 4.80
N CYS A 32 11.50 8.39 4.46
CA CYS A 32 12.05 7.32 5.27
C CYS A 32 13.45 7.67 5.76
N GLY A 33 13.64 7.66 7.08
CA GLY A 33 14.93 7.88 7.71
C GLY A 33 15.86 6.66 7.59
N GLU A 34 17.00 6.71 8.28
CA GLU A 34 18.08 5.71 8.15
C GLU A 34 17.71 4.28 8.62
N LYS A 35 16.59 4.10 9.33
CA LYS A 35 16.22 2.82 9.97
C LYS A 35 14.97 2.17 9.40
N CYS A 36 14.74 2.30 8.10
CA CYS A 36 13.62 1.62 7.47
C CYS A 36 14.05 0.63 6.40
N MET A 37 13.30 -0.46 6.31
CA MET A 37 13.43 -1.41 5.23
C MET A 37 12.57 -0.93 4.07
N ARG A 38 13.18 -0.76 2.90
CA ARG A 38 12.44 -0.41 1.68
C ARG A 38 12.51 -1.55 0.67
N ILE A 39 11.35 -2.05 0.29
CA ILE A 39 11.18 -3.09 -0.72
C ILE A 39 10.56 -2.43 -1.96
N PHE A 40 11.21 -2.58 -3.10
CA PHE A 40 10.66 -2.19 -4.38
C PHE A 40 10.12 -3.44 -5.09
N VAL A 41 8.89 -3.37 -5.55
CA VAL A 41 8.27 -4.45 -6.33
C VAL A 41 8.04 -3.99 -7.76
N GLU A 42 8.39 -4.87 -8.70
CA GLU A 42 8.38 -4.56 -10.13
C GLU A 42 6.98 -4.66 -10.74
N ASP A 43 6.12 -5.46 -10.13
CA ASP A 43 4.77 -5.72 -10.62
C ASP A 43 3.72 -5.47 -9.53
N PHE A 44 2.52 -5.17 -10.02
CA PHE A 44 1.40 -4.79 -9.17
C PHE A 44 0.77 -5.96 -8.42
N GLU A 45 0.88 -7.18 -8.96
CA GLU A 45 0.32 -8.36 -8.32
C GLU A 45 1.13 -8.72 -7.06
N SER A 46 2.45 -8.56 -7.11
CA SER A 46 3.35 -8.66 -5.95
C SER A 46 3.02 -7.59 -4.90
N PHE A 47 2.81 -6.33 -5.31
CA PHE A 47 2.36 -5.27 -4.41
C PHE A 47 1.07 -5.64 -3.68
N LYS A 48 0.06 -6.10 -4.43
CA LYS A 48 -1.23 -6.54 -3.91
C LYS A 48 -1.08 -7.68 -2.90
N LYS A 49 -0.30 -8.72 -3.22
CA LYS A 49 -0.05 -9.85 -2.31
C LYS A 49 0.57 -9.41 -0.99
N ILE A 50 1.50 -8.45 -1.02
CA ILE A 50 2.12 -7.91 0.20
C ILE A 50 1.10 -7.09 1.00
N LEU A 51 0.29 -6.26 0.34
CA LEU A 51 -0.80 -5.53 1.02
C LEU A 51 -1.75 -6.49 1.75
N ILE A 52 -2.15 -7.58 1.09
CA ILE A 52 -3.02 -8.61 1.69
C ILE A 52 -2.36 -9.24 2.91
N ALA A 53 -1.07 -9.59 2.82
CA ALA A 53 -0.33 -10.19 3.93
C ALA A 53 -0.25 -9.23 5.13
N LEU A 54 0.08 -7.96 4.88
CA LEU A 54 0.16 -6.92 5.91
C LEU A 54 -1.20 -6.62 6.54
N VAL A 55 -2.28 -6.59 5.76
CA VAL A 55 -3.64 -6.44 6.31
C VAL A 55 -4.00 -7.63 7.20
N LYS A 56 -3.73 -8.87 6.76
CA LYS A 56 -3.97 -10.07 7.58
C LYS A 56 -3.16 -10.07 8.87
N GLN A 57 -1.91 -9.60 8.82
CA GLN A 57 -1.09 -9.39 10.01
C GLN A 57 -1.67 -8.30 10.91
N GLY A 58 -2.07 -7.16 10.34
CA GLY A 58 -2.69 -6.07 11.09
C GLY A 58 -3.97 -6.50 11.82
N ILE A 59 -4.79 -7.38 11.22
CA ILE A 59 -5.97 -7.96 11.88
C ILE A 59 -5.56 -8.77 13.12
N SER A 60 -4.50 -9.58 13.03
CA SER A 60 -4.10 -10.46 14.14
C SER A 60 -3.35 -9.72 15.25
N THR A 61 -2.69 -8.61 14.94
CA THR A 61 -1.89 -7.82 15.89
C THR A 61 -2.57 -6.55 16.38
N GLY A 62 -3.72 -6.17 15.80
CA GLY A 62 -4.36 -4.87 16.04
C GLY A 62 -3.65 -3.69 15.34
N GLY A 63 -2.77 -3.97 14.39
CA GLY A 63 -1.99 -2.98 13.63
C GLY A 63 -2.73 -2.32 12.45
N LEU A 64 -4.06 -2.24 12.50
CA LEU A 64 -4.87 -1.57 11.47
C LEU A 64 -5.13 -0.09 11.85
N PRO A 65 -5.37 0.79 10.87
CA PRO A 65 -5.38 0.54 9.42
C PRO A 65 -3.97 0.51 8.80
N ILE A 66 -3.83 -0.23 7.69
CA ILE A 66 -2.65 -0.15 6.83
C ILE A 66 -2.74 1.09 5.95
N VAL A 67 -1.67 1.89 5.91
CA VAL A 67 -1.65 3.11 5.08
C VAL A 67 -1.01 2.81 3.74
N VAL A 68 -1.70 3.18 2.66
CA VAL A 68 -1.16 3.22 1.30
C VAL A 68 -1.05 4.66 0.86
N LEU A 69 0.16 5.08 0.52
CA LEU A 69 0.46 6.42 0.01
C LEU A 69 0.48 6.38 -1.52
N GLU A 70 -0.24 7.30 -2.15
CA GLU A 70 -0.24 7.55 -3.58
C GLU A 70 0.51 8.86 -3.87
N ASN A 71 1.61 8.76 -4.60
CA ASN A 71 2.37 9.90 -5.10
C ASN A 71 2.26 9.96 -6.63
N GLU A 72 1.51 10.93 -7.13
CA GLU A 72 1.34 11.16 -8.57
C GLU A 72 2.43 12.12 -9.07
N GLY A 73 3.50 11.56 -9.64
CA GLY A 73 4.51 12.32 -10.37
C GLY A 73 4.05 12.74 -11.76
N VAL A 74 4.91 13.42 -12.52
CA VAL A 74 4.59 13.86 -13.89
C VAL A 74 4.34 12.66 -14.81
N ASP A 75 5.24 11.69 -14.80
CA ASP A 75 5.23 10.54 -15.74
C ASP A 75 4.86 9.20 -15.09
N ALA A 76 4.79 9.17 -13.76
CA ALA A 76 4.61 7.95 -13.00
C ALA A 76 3.69 8.14 -11.79
N ILE A 77 3.14 7.03 -11.33
CA ILE A 77 2.41 6.93 -10.07
C ILE A 77 3.19 5.96 -9.20
N GLU A 78 3.52 6.41 -8.00
CA GLU A 78 4.14 5.60 -6.96
C GLU A 78 3.09 5.27 -5.90
N LEU A 79 2.97 3.98 -5.58
CA LEU A 79 2.16 3.48 -4.48
C LEU A 79 3.10 2.92 -3.42
N SER A 80 2.95 3.35 -2.17
CA SER A 80 3.77 2.88 -1.05
C SER A 80 2.90 2.37 0.09
N ILE A 81 3.02 1.09 0.45
CA ILE A 81 2.47 0.57 1.70
C ILE A 81 3.41 0.98 2.83
N VAL A 82 2.88 1.54 3.91
CA VAL A 82 3.68 1.96 5.06
C VAL A 82 3.26 1.18 6.29
N ASP A 83 4.19 0.37 6.79
CA ASP A 83 4.12 -0.23 8.12
C ASP A 83 5.02 0.56 9.07
N TYR A 84 4.39 1.39 9.89
CA TYR A 84 5.09 2.22 10.87
C TYR A 84 5.62 1.44 12.07
N ILE A 85 5.11 0.23 12.32
CA ILE A 85 5.50 -0.59 13.47
C ILE A 85 6.88 -1.18 13.21
N ASP A 86 7.01 -1.84 12.05
CA ASP A 86 8.23 -2.55 11.68
C ASP A 86 9.20 -1.69 10.82
N GLY A 87 8.79 -0.45 10.49
CA GLY A 87 9.58 0.45 9.66
C GLY A 87 9.75 -0.08 8.23
N LEU A 88 8.73 -0.75 7.71
CA LEU A 88 8.72 -1.34 6.37
C LEU A 88 7.95 -0.45 5.40
N ILE A 89 8.56 -0.19 4.25
CA ILE A 89 7.94 0.48 3.11
C ILE A 89 8.00 -0.44 1.91
N VAL A 90 6.87 -0.66 1.26
CA VAL A 90 6.77 -1.44 0.03
C VAL A 90 6.30 -0.53 -1.08
N THR A 91 7.14 -0.28 -2.09
CA THR A 91 6.88 0.67 -3.16
C THR A 91 6.69 -0.04 -4.50
N TYR A 92 5.59 0.28 -5.19
CA TYR A 92 5.33 -0.06 -6.58
C TYR A 92 5.25 1.22 -7.42
N THR A 93 5.89 1.22 -8.58
CA THR A 93 5.86 2.37 -9.51
C THR A 93 5.33 1.94 -10.86
N THR A 94 4.40 2.71 -11.41
CA THR A 94 3.81 2.48 -12.73
C THR A 94 3.84 3.75 -13.56
N ARG A 95 4.04 3.63 -14.87
CA ARG A 95 4.00 4.78 -15.77
C ARG A 95 2.55 5.20 -16.03
N LYS A 96 2.33 6.51 -16.17
CA LYS A 96 1.08 7.05 -16.70
C LYS A 96 1.01 6.68 -18.18
N ARG A 97 -0.08 6.02 -18.58
CA ARG A 97 -0.38 5.71 -19.98
C ARG A 97 -1.25 6.80 -20.54
#